data_AF-A0A3M2ABX1-F1
#
_entry.id   AF-A0A3M2ABX1-F1
#
_cell.length_a   1.000
_cell.length_b   1.000
_cell.length_c   1.000
_cell.angle_alpha   90.00
_cell.angle_beta   90.00
_cell.angle_gamma   90.00
#
_symmetry.space_group_name_H-M   'P 1'
#
loop_
_entity.id
_entity.type
_entity.pdbx_description
1 polymer ?
#
loop_
_entity_poly.entity_id
_entity_poly.type
_entity_poly.pdbx_seq_one_letter_code
_entity_poly.pdbx_strand_id
1 'polypeptide(L)'
;MEPASTPSFRRLERVHEAILEELHLHQDAIVEGDLAGARCHLDRLNLMLKAHIRAEDEILLPIFAERVEPQLGCTPELLFDEHRKLERLLRRTQERMLTLERAGRITPREKVYVIEEERMLKEVIDHHDRRERAVLFPKLDECIQGEERRRIWEECEAIQRV
;
A
#
# COMPACT_ATOMS: atom_id res chain seq x y z
N MET A 1 35.35 -10.76 7.94
CA MET A 1 34.29 -10.08 7.21
C MET A 1 33.01 -10.44 7.93
N GLU A 2 32.45 -9.53 8.73
CA GLU A 2 31.16 -9.81 9.38
C GLU A 2 30.12 -10.07 8.28
N PRO A 3 29.26 -11.09 8.41
CA PRO A 3 28.17 -11.26 7.47
C PRO A 3 27.32 -9.99 7.50
N ALA A 4 27.08 -9.39 6.33
CA ALA A 4 26.16 -8.25 6.23
C ALA A 4 24.86 -8.62 6.95
N SER A 5 24.44 -7.79 7.91
CA SER A 5 23.27 -8.09 8.73
C SER A 5 22.07 -8.30 7.80
N THR A 6 21.40 -9.44 7.90
CA THR A 6 20.19 -9.72 7.12
C THR A 6 19.16 -8.62 7.37
N PRO A 7 18.61 -7.98 6.31
CA PRO A 7 17.61 -6.93 6.48
C PRO A 7 16.33 -7.48 7.12
N SER A 8 15.72 -6.69 8.00
CA SER A 8 14.41 -6.98 8.59
C SER A 8 13.30 -6.66 7.59
N PHE A 9 12.23 -7.47 7.58
CA PHE A 9 11.05 -7.19 6.77
C PHE A 9 10.37 -5.86 7.12
N ARG A 10 10.56 -5.36 8.35
CA ARG A 10 10.10 -4.02 8.73
C ARG A 10 10.65 -2.93 7.82
N ARG A 11 11.80 -3.13 7.15
CA ARG A 11 12.33 -2.13 6.20
C ARG A 11 11.45 -1.94 4.96
N LEU A 12 10.57 -2.88 4.64
CA LEU A 12 9.61 -2.76 3.55
C LEU A 12 8.51 -1.74 3.86
N GLU A 13 8.28 -1.40 5.13
CA GLU A 13 7.25 -0.44 5.58
C GLU A 13 7.39 0.99 4.99
N ARG A 14 8.58 1.32 4.46
CA ARG A 14 8.83 2.60 3.79
C ARG A 14 7.93 2.82 2.58
N VAL A 15 7.46 1.73 1.96
CA VAL A 15 6.51 1.81 0.84
C VAL A 15 5.18 2.41 1.30
N HIS A 16 4.74 2.16 2.54
CA HIS A 16 3.49 2.70 3.06
C HIS A 16 3.56 4.23 3.24
N GLU A 17 4.69 4.74 3.72
CA GLU A 17 4.94 6.18 3.85
C GLU A 17 4.86 6.86 2.48
N ALA A 18 5.49 6.25 1.47
CA ALA A 18 5.49 6.78 0.11
C ALA A 18 4.11 6.68 -0.57
N ILE A 19 3.35 5.61 -0.30
CA ILE A 19 1.94 5.46 -0.73
C ILE A 19 1.08 6.57 -0.11
N LEU A 20 1.19 6.81 1.20
CA LEU A 20 0.42 7.88 1.85
C LEU A 20 0.79 9.26 1.34
N GLU A 21 2.08 9.49 1.04
CA GLU A 21 2.54 10.75 0.46
C GLU A 21 1.93 11.00 -0.92
N GLU A 22 1.91 10.01 -1.82
CA GLU A 22 1.26 10.16 -3.13
C GLU A 22 -0.26 10.39 -3.00
N LEU A 23 -0.92 9.81 -1.99
CA LEU A 23 -2.33 10.12 -1.71
C LEU A 23 -2.51 11.57 -1.23
N HIS A 24 -1.62 12.09 -0.38
CA HIS A 24 -1.70 13.49 0.05
C HIS A 24 -1.43 14.46 -1.10
N LEU A 25 -0.42 14.19 -1.93
CA LEU A 25 -0.13 15.02 -3.11
C LEU A 25 -1.28 15.00 -4.12
N HIS A 26 -1.95 13.84 -4.27
CA HIS A 26 -3.21 13.76 -5.01
C HIS A 26 -4.27 14.71 -4.45
N GLN A 27 -4.50 14.67 -3.12
CA GLN A 27 -5.50 15.51 -2.45
C GLN A 27 -5.17 17.00 -2.52
N ASP A 28 -3.90 17.37 -2.38
CA ASP A 28 -3.44 18.75 -2.52
C ASP A 28 -3.74 19.28 -3.93
N ALA A 29 -3.44 18.48 -4.97
CA ALA A 29 -3.77 18.83 -6.35
C ALA A 29 -5.29 18.97 -6.57
N ILE A 30 -6.12 18.13 -5.93
CA ILE A 30 -7.59 18.30 -5.92
C ILE A 30 -8.00 19.62 -5.28
N VAL A 31 -7.41 19.97 -4.13
CA VAL A 31 -7.67 21.22 -3.41
C VAL A 31 -7.31 22.43 -4.26
N GLU A 32 -6.20 22.37 -4.99
CA GLU A 32 -5.77 23.42 -5.92
C GLU A 32 -6.64 23.44 -7.20
N GLY A 33 -7.25 22.30 -7.55
CA GLY A 33 -7.99 22.13 -8.80
C GLY A 33 -7.09 21.77 -9.98
N ASP A 34 -5.85 21.34 -9.72
CA ASP A 34 -4.96 20.76 -10.70
C ASP A 34 -5.34 19.29 -10.96
N LEU A 35 -6.26 19.08 -11.90
CA LEU A 35 -6.73 17.74 -12.27
C LEU A 35 -5.63 16.89 -12.91
N ALA A 36 -4.66 17.50 -13.59
CA ALA A 36 -3.58 16.78 -14.24
C ALA A 36 -2.55 16.29 -13.20
N GLY A 37 -2.17 17.16 -12.26
CA GLY A 37 -1.35 16.79 -11.10
C GLY A 37 -2.02 15.71 -10.25
N ALA A 38 -3.30 15.89 -9.93
CA ALA A 38 -4.08 14.91 -9.18
C ALA A 38 -4.06 13.54 -9.89
N ARG A 39 -4.27 13.51 -11.21
CA ARG A 39 -4.21 12.26 -11.96
C ARG A 39 -2.83 11.61 -11.92
N CYS A 40 -1.76 12.40 -12.08
CA CYS A 40 -0.39 11.90 -12.04
C CYS A 40 -0.06 11.22 -10.71
N HIS A 41 -0.40 11.87 -9.59
CA HIS A 41 -0.21 11.31 -8.25
C HIS A 41 -1.06 10.06 -8.01
N LEU A 42 -2.31 10.04 -8.49
CA LEU A 42 -3.16 8.85 -8.39
C LEU A 42 -2.61 7.65 -9.18
N ASP A 43 -2.04 7.89 -10.36
CA ASP A 43 -1.44 6.82 -11.17
C ASP A 43 -0.17 6.27 -10.51
N ARG A 44 0.64 7.11 -9.86
CA ARG A 44 1.80 6.70 -9.05
C ARG A 44 1.39 5.93 -7.82
N LEU A 45 0.42 6.44 -7.05
CA LEU A 45 -0.20 5.74 -5.93
C LEU A 45 -0.64 4.33 -6.34
N ASN A 46 -1.33 4.22 -7.48
CA ASN A 46 -1.79 2.94 -8.01
C ASN A 46 -0.65 1.99 -8.38
N LEU A 47 0.42 2.50 -8.98
CA LEU A 47 1.59 1.68 -9.31
C LEU A 47 2.25 1.12 -8.05
N MET A 48 2.49 1.99 -7.07
CA MET A 48 3.12 1.63 -5.79
C MET A 48 2.27 0.65 -4.99
N LEU A 49 0.96 0.89 -4.90
CA LEU A 49 0.05 0.02 -4.17
C LEU A 49 -0.03 -1.38 -4.80
N LYS A 50 -0.02 -1.47 -6.13
CA LYS A 50 0.02 -2.78 -6.82
C LYS A 50 1.34 -3.51 -6.59
N ALA A 51 2.46 -2.79 -6.61
CA ALA A 51 3.76 -3.38 -6.33
C ALA A 51 3.85 -3.89 -4.88
N HIS A 52 3.34 -3.10 -3.93
CA HIS A 52 3.18 -3.47 -2.52
C HIS A 52 2.38 -4.77 -2.36
N ILE A 53 1.13 -4.76 -2.82
CA ILE A 53 0.22 -5.91 -2.74
C ILE A 53 0.83 -7.13 -3.40
N ARG A 54 1.48 -6.98 -4.56
CA ARG A 54 2.10 -8.09 -5.28
C ARG A 54 3.24 -8.73 -4.47
N ALA A 55 4.13 -7.92 -3.90
CA ALA A 55 5.23 -8.43 -3.09
C ALA A 55 4.71 -9.24 -1.89
N GLU A 56 3.60 -8.81 -1.28
CA GLU A 56 3.01 -9.50 -0.15
C GLU A 56 2.20 -10.73 -0.55
N ASP A 57 1.26 -10.58 -1.47
CA ASP A 57 0.35 -11.64 -1.90
C ASP A 57 1.10 -12.81 -2.56
N GLU A 58 2.13 -12.53 -3.36
CA GLU A 58 2.88 -13.56 -4.08
C GLU A 58 3.98 -14.20 -3.21
N ILE A 59 4.50 -13.50 -2.19
CA ILE A 59 5.70 -13.93 -1.46
C ILE A 59 5.46 -14.01 0.04
N LEU A 60 5.15 -12.89 0.70
CA LEU A 60 5.15 -12.82 2.17
C LEU A 60 3.95 -13.52 2.81
N LEU A 61 2.73 -13.29 2.30
CA LEU A 61 1.50 -13.87 2.83
C LEU A 61 1.43 -15.39 2.70
N PRO A 62 1.87 -16.02 1.59
CA PRO A 62 1.97 -17.47 1.52
C PRO A 62 2.86 -18.06 2.63
N ILE A 63 4.01 -17.43 2.89
CA ILE A 63 4.93 -17.89 3.94
C ILE A 63 4.34 -17.64 5.33
N PHE A 64 3.69 -16.49 5.53
CA PHE A 64 3.00 -16.17 6.77
C PHE A 64 1.90 -17.20 7.08
N ALA A 65 1.10 -17.55 6.07
CA ALA A 65 0.04 -18.54 6.19
C ALA A 65 0.55 -19.96 6.49
N GLU A 66 1.69 -20.34 5.91
CA GLU A 66 2.29 -21.67 6.11
C GLU A 66 3.01 -21.79 7.45
N ARG A 67 3.76 -20.75 7.86
CA ARG A 67 4.76 -20.84 8.93
C ARG A 67 4.40 -20.14 10.23
N VAL A 68 3.33 -19.34 10.24
CA VAL A 68 2.91 -18.58 11.42
C VAL A 68 1.50 -18.99 11.83
N GLU A 69 1.36 -19.40 13.09
CA GLU A 69 0.05 -19.69 13.68
C GLU A 69 -0.88 -18.47 13.57
N PRO A 70 -2.20 -18.66 13.33
CA PRO A 70 -3.14 -17.56 13.17
C PRO A 70 -3.07 -16.54 14.32
N GLN A 71 -2.89 -15.27 13.98
CA GLN A 71 -2.79 -14.18 14.95
C GLN A 71 -4.13 -13.45 15.07
N LEU A 72 -4.56 -13.19 16.31
CA LEU A 72 -5.82 -12.49 16.55
C LEU A 72 -5.77 -11.08 15.96
N GLY A 73 -6.65 -10.80 14.99
CA GLY A 73 -6.70 -9.51 14.31
C GLY A 73 -5.62 -9.31 13.24
N CYS A 74 -4.90 -10.34 12.81
CA CYS A 74 -4.01 -10.28 11.65
C CYS A 74 -3.84 -11.68 11.07
N THR A 75 -4.86 -12.13 10.32
CA THR A 75 -4.79 -13.40 9.59
C THR A 75 -4.44 -13.15 8.12
N PRO A 76 -3.86 -14.13 7.40
CA PRO A 76 -3.62 -14.00 5.97
C PRO A 76 -4.89 -13.60 5.19
N GLU A 77 -6.04 -14.19 5.51
CA GLU A 77 -7.31 -13.89 4.84
C GLU A 77 -7.74 -12.44 5.03
N LEU A 78 -7.53 -11.89 6.23
CA LEU A 78 -7.82 -10.49 6.52
C LEU A 78 -6.94 -9.56 5.68
N LEU A 79 -5.65 -9.85 5.57
CA LEU A 79 -4.71 -9.04 4.76
C LEU A 79 -5.08 -9.11 3.27
N PHE A 80 -5.38 -10.30 2.74
CA PHE A 80 -5.90 -10.44 1.36
C PHE A 80 -7.21 -9.67 1.15
N ASP A 81 -8.12 -9.67 2.12
CA ASP A 81 -9.37 -8.91 2.04
C ASP A 81 -9.15 -7.39 2.07
N GLU A 82 -8.19 -6.93 2.87
CA GLU A 82 -7.74 -5.54 2.91
C GLU A 82 -7.15 -5.13 1.54
N HIS A 83 -6.27 -5.95 0.94
CA HIS A 83 -5.73 -5.72 -0.41
C HIS A 83 -6.83 -5.62 -1.48
N ARG A 84 -7.75 -6.58 -1.52
CA ARG A 84 -8.91 -6.53 -2.43
C ARG A 84 -9.76 -5.27 -2.21
N LYS A 85 -9.90 -4.82 -0.96
CA LYS A 85 -10.65 -3.60 -0.64
C LYS A 85 -9.91 -2.36 -1.14
N LEU A 86 -8.61 -2.28 -0.93
CA LEU A 86 -7.74 -1.21 -1.41
C LEU A 86 -7.84 -1.06 -2.94
N GLU A 87 -7.69 -2.15 -3.68
CA GLU A 87 -7.81 -2.14 -5.15
C GLU A 87 -9.18 -1.65 -5.64
N ARG A 88 -10.27 -2.05 -4.96
CA ARG A 88 -11.62 -1.59 -5.30
C ARG A 88 -11.81 -0.10 -5.04
N LEU A 89 -11.30 0.40 -3.92
CA LEU A 89 -11.40 1.82 -3.55
C LEU A 89 -10.60 2.68 -4.53
N LEU A 90 -9.37 2.26 -4.83
CA LEU A 90 -8.49 2.95 -5.77
C LEU A 90 -9.10 3.01 -7.18
N ARG A 91 -9.71 1.91 -7.66
CA ARG A 91 -10.42 1.90 -8.94
C ARG A 91 -11.56 2.91 -8.99
N ARG A 92 -12.33 3.04 -7.89
CA ARG A 92 -13.40 4.04 -7.80
C ARG A 92 -12.85 5.46 -7.86
N THR A 93 -11.74 5.73 -7.17
CA THR A 93 -11.05 7.03 -7.25
C THR A 93 -10.58 7.33 -8.68
N GLN A 94 -10.03 6.34 -9.39
CA GLN A 94 -9.63 6.49 -10.80
C GLN A 94 -10.82 6.79 -11.72
N GLU A 95 -11.95 6.08 -11.55
CA GLU A 95 -13.19 6.33 -12.30
C GLU A 95 -13.75 7.73 -12.03
N ARG A 96 -13.68 8.19 -10.77
CA ARG A 96 -14.05 9.54 -10.36
C ARG A 96 -13.17 10.58 -11.05
N MET A 97 -11.85 10.37 -11.06
CA MET A 97 -10.91 11.27 -11.73
C MET A 97 -11.16 11.38 -13.22
N LEU A 98 -11.41 10.27 -13.91
CA LEU A 98 -11.77 10.29 -15.33
C LEU A 98 -13.01 11.15 -15.62
N THR A 99 -13.98 11.14 -14.70
CA THR A 99 -15.19 11.97 -14.82
C THR A 99 -14.87 13.46 -14.65
N LEU A 100 -14.04 13.80 -13.66
CA LEU A 100 -13.61 15.18 -13.41
C LEU A 100 -12.75 15.75 -14.54
N GLU A 101 -11.81 14.94 -15.06
CA GLU A 101 -10.98 15.32 -16.21
C GLU A 101 -11.82 15.63 -17.44
N ARG A 102 -12.86 14.84 -17.72
CA ARG A 102 -13.80 15.10 -18.83
C ARG A 102 -14.61 16.38 -18.63
N ALA A 103 -14.94 16.73 -17.39
CA ALA A 103 -15.61 18.00 -17.09
C ALA A 103 -14.67 19.21 -17.24
N GLY A 104 -13.35 19.00 -17.14
CA GLY A 104 -12.30 20.00 -17.33
C GLY A 104 -12.21 21.05 -16.22
N ARG A 105 -13.03 20.92 -15.18
CA ARG A 105 -13.06 21.80 -14.01
C ARG A 105 -13.64 21.06 -12.81
N ILE A 106 -13.24 21.47 -11.62
CA ILE A 106 -13.77 20.95 -10.37
C ILE A 106 -14.26 22.10 -9.49
N THR A 107 -15.50 21.98 -9.03
CA THR A 107 -16.11 22.98 -8.14
C THR A 107 -15.64 22.78 -6.69
N PRO A 108 -15.71 23.81 -5.83
CA PRO A 108 -15.36 23.67 -4.41
C PRO A 108 -16.12 22.54 -3.70
N ARG A 109 -17.37 22.30 -4.06
CA ARG A 109 -18.18 21.22 -3.49
C ARG A 109 -17.69 19.84 -3.95
N GLU A 110 -17.32 19.69 -5.22
CA GLU A 110 -16.76 18.44 -5.74
C GLU A 110 -15.40 18.12 -5.11
N LYS A 111 -14.56 19.12 -4.84
CA LYS A 111 -13.29 18.93 -4.10
C LYS A 111 -13.53 18.26 -2.74
N VAL A 112 -14.49 18.76 -1.97
CA VAL A 112 -14.87 18.18 -0.67
C VAL A 112 -15.33 16.74 -0.84
N TYR A 113 -16.21 16.47 -1.81
CA TYR A 113 -16.72 15.10 -2.01
C TYR A 113 -15.64 14.11 -2.40
N VAL A 114 -14.68 14.50 -3.25
CA VAL A 114 -13.56 13.61 -3.62
C VAL A 114 -12.76 13.21 -2.36
N ILE A 115 -12.40 14.18 -1.52
CA ILE A 115 -11.65 13.93 -0.29
C ILE A 115 -12.45 13.06 0.69
N GLU A 116 -13.77 13.29 0.81
CA GLU A 116 -14.65 12.47 1.64
C GLU A 116 -14.75 11.02 1.14
N GLU A 117 -14.82 10.82 -0.18
CA GLU A 117 -14.85 9.49 -0.81
C GLU A 117 -13.54 8.72 -0.57
N GLU A 118 -12.40 9.41 -0.51
CA GLU A 118 -11.08 8.85 -0.27
C GLU A 118 -10.79 8.52 1.20
N ARG A 119 -11.62 9.01 2.13
CA ARG A 119 -11.44 8.75 3.57
C ARG A 119 -11.32 7.27 3.88
N MET A 120 -12.15 6.44 3.25
CA MET A 120 -12.13 4.99 3.44
C MET A 120 -10.86 4.35 2.88
N LEU A 121 -10.30 4.88 1.79
CA LEU A 121 -9.02 4.40 1.24
C LEU A 121 -7.91 4.64 2.25
N LYS A 122 -7.82 5.88 2.77
CA LYS A 122 -6.84 6.25 3.80
C LYS A 122 -6.98 5.40 5.06
N GLU A 123 -8.20 5.21 5.55
CA GLU A 123 -8.47 4.37 6.73
C GLU A 123 -8.03 2.92 6.53
N VAL A 124 -8.17 2.35 5.34
CA VAL A 124 -7.70 0.98 5.08
C VAL A 124 -6.18 0.92 5.00
N ILE A 125 -5.52 1.88 4.34
CA ILE A 125 -4.05 1.97 4.30
C ILE A 125 -3.48 2.05 5.73
N ASP A 126 -4.02 2.95 6.56
CA ASP A 126 -3.55 3.16 7.94
C ASP A 126 -3.72 1.90 8.82
N HIS A 127 -4.86 1.22 8.71
CA HIS A 127 -5.09 0.01 9.50
C HIS A 127 -4.23 -1.16 9.03
N HIS A 128 -4.08 -1.30 7.72
CA HIS A 128 -3.27 -2.34 7.10
C HIS A 128 -1.80 -2.19 7.55
N ASP A 129 -1.21 -1.00 7.37
CA ASP A 129 0.15 -0.69 7.84
C ASP A 129 0.36 -1.03 9.33
N ARG A 130 -0.58 -0.62 10.19
CA ARG A 130 -0.52 -0.92 11.62
C ARG A 130 -0.51 -2.43 11.90
N ARG A 131 -1.31 -3.22 11.19
CA ARG A 131 -1.34 -4.68 11.37
C ARG A 131 -0.01 -5.29 10.95
N GLU A 132 0.56 -4.84 9.84
CA GLU A 132 1.80 -5.40 9.31
C GLU A 132 3.00 -5.11 10.21
N ARG A 133 3.13 -3.86 10.65
CA ARG A 133 4.17 -3.44 11.60
C ARG A 133 4.05 -4.13 12.95
N ALA A 134 2.82 -4.35 13.41
CA ALA A 134 2.57 -4.97 14.71
C ALA A 134 2.72 -6.50 14.68
N VAL A 135 2.40 -7.15 13.56
CA VAL A 135 2.25 -8.61 13.51
C VAL A 135 2.99 -9.24 12.34
N LEU A 136 2.68 -8.89 11.08
CA LEU A 136 3.22 -9.58 9.90
C LEU A 136 4.74 -9.55 9.87
N PHE A 137 5.34 -8.36 9.81
CA PHE A 137 6.80 -8.23 9.68
C PHE A 137 7.57 -8.81 10.87
N PRO A 138 7.16 -8.56 12.14
CA PRO A 138 7.80 -9.20 13.29
C PRO A 138 7.75 -10.73 13.23
N LYS A 139 6.62 -11.32 12.85
CA LYS A 139 6.48 -12.78 12.80
C LYS A 139 7.29 -13.42 11.68
N LEU A 140 7.37 -12.76 10.51
CA LEU A 140 8.25 -13.19 9.43
C LEU A 140 9.73 -13.08 9.82
N ASP A 141 10.11 -12.03 10.56
CA ASP A 141 11.46 -11.90 11.13
C ASP A 141 11.75 -12.94 12.21
N GLU A 142 10.74 -13.49 12.89
CA GLU A 142 10.94 -14.58 13.85
C GLU A 142 11.15 -15.92 13.12
N CYS A 143 10.36 -16.21 12.09
CA CYS A 143 10.32 -17.55 11.46
C CYS A 143 11.28 -17.73 10.26
N ILE A 144 11.72 -16.65 9.60
CA ILE A 144 12.62 -16.71 8.44
C ILE A 144 13.95 -16.11 8.85
N GLN A 145 15.10 -16.79 8.68
CA GLN A 145 16.40 -16.26 9.13
C GLN A 145 17.51 -16.45 8.08
N GLY A 146 18.64 -15.77 8.31
CA GLY A 146 19.87 -15.96 7.52
C GLY A 146 19.73 -15.63 6.04
N GLU A 147 20.22 -16.53 5.19
CA GLU A 147 20.23 -16.40 3.73
C GLU A 147 18.83 -16.39 3.13
N GLU A 148 17.91 -17.19 3.68
CA GLU A 148 16.53 -17.27 3.20
C GLU A 148 15.84 -15.91 3.33
N ARG A 149 15.95 -15.27 4.51
CA ARG A 149 15.38 -13.94 4.73
C ARG A 149 15.98 -12.90 3.78
N ARG A 150 17.30 -12.91 3.57
CA ARG A 150 17.93 -11.95 2.66
C ARG A 150 17.37 -12.05 1.25
N ARG A 151 17.31 -13.27 0.70
CA ARG A 151 16.76 -13.53 -0.64
C ARG A 151 15.31 -13.07 -0.78
N ILE A 152 14.45 -13.44 0.18
CA ILE A 152 13.02 -13.06 0.14
C ILE A 152 12.88 -11.54 0.23
N TRP A 153 13.65 -10.91 1.12
CA TRP A 153 13.63 -9.45 1.27
C TRP A 153 14.07 -8.74 -0.02
N GLU A 154 15.16 -9.18 -0.65
CA GLU A 154 15.66 -8.62 -1.91
C GLU A 154 14.65 -8.79 -3.05
N GLU A 155 13.92 -9.91 -3.10
CA GLU A 155 12.86 -10.14 -4.08
C GLU A 155 11.68 -9.18 -3.88
N CYS A 156 11.23 -9.01 -2.64
CA CYS A 156 10.17 -8.05 -2.31
C CYS A 156 10.60 -6.61 -2.62
N GLU A 157 11.82 -6.24 -2.23
CA GLU A 157 12.38 -4.91 -2.51
C GLU A 157 12.44 -4.65 -4.02
N ALA A 158 12.84 -5.64 -4.83
CA ALA A 158 12.90 -5.51 -6.27
C ALA A 158 11.52 -5.27 -6.90
N ILE A 159 10.46 -5.91 -6.38
CA ILE A 159 9.08 -5.68 -6.85
C ILE A 159 8.62 -4.26 -6.51
N GLN A 160 8.96 -3.77 -5.32
CA GLN A 160 8.51 -2.47 -4.79
C GLN A 160 9.32 -1.27 -5.31
N ARG A 161 10.41 -1.48 -6.07
CA ARG A 161 11.15 -0.42 -6.77
C ARG A 161 10.42 0.01 -8.04
N VAL A 162 9.35 0.78 -7.87
CA VAL A 162 8.55 1.36 -8.96
C VAL A 162 8.60 2.88 -8.99
#